data_AF-A0A7D5RBK5-F1
#
_entry.id   AF-A0A7D5RBK5-F1
#
_cell.length_a   1.000
_cell.length_b   1.000
_cell.length_c   1.000
_cell.angle_alpha   90.00
_cell.angle_beta   90.00
_cell.angle_gamma   90.00
#
_symmetry.space_group_name_H-M   'P 1'
#
loop_
_entity.id
_entity.type
_entity.pdbx_description
1 polymer ?
#
loop_
_entity_poly.entity_id
_entity_poly.type
_entity_poly.pdbx_seq_one_letter_code
_entity_poly.pdbx_strand_id
1 'polypeptide(L)'
;MYLDKVTNLQSKYIALHVGLFWSIGVFIIKNGDTVRILLDSDEMINHLSSDITSGDQMLEHKKGFINQLGTQRNLKFIYEKINTADNSASKFL
;
A
#
# COMPACT_ATOMS: atom_id res chain seq x y z
N MET A 1 19.03 19.92 1.46
CA MET A 1 18.84 19.05 2.63
C MET A 1 17.33 18.92 2.86
N TYR A 2 16.70 17.86 2.35
CA TYR A 2 15.27 17.59 2.50
C TYR A 2 15.12 16.17 3.07
N LEU A 3 15.49 15.98 4.33
CA LEU A 3 15.14 14.77 5.09
C LEU A 3 13.99 15.13 6.04
N ASP A 4 13.04 14.20 6.22
CA ASP A 4 11.91 14.28 7.17
C ASP A 4 10.72 15.19 6.84
N LYS A 5 10.19 15.16 5.61
CA LYS A 5 8.85 15.72 5.34
C LYS A 5 7.69 14.78 5.64
N VAL A 6 7.94 13.47 5.73
CA VAL A 6 6.91 12.43 5.84
C VAL A 6 7.28 11.44 6.93
N THR A 7 6.28 10.95 7.66
CA THR A 7 6.50 9.92 8.70
C THR A 7 6.85 8.57 8.08
N ASN A 8 7.42 7.65 8.86
CA ASN A 8 7.73 6.29 8.40
C ASN A 8 6.46 5.56 7.90
N LEU A 9 5.31 5.75 8.57
CA LEU A 9 4.06 5.15 8.09
C LEU A 9 3.63 5.77 6.74
N GLN A 10 3.72 7.10 6.63
CA GLN A 10 3.42 7.81 5.39
C GLN A 10 4.31 7.37 4.22
N SER A 11 5.62 7.17 4.46
CA SER A 11 6.55 6.70 3.43
C SER A 11 6.21 5.27 2.95
N LYS A 12 5.82 4.37 3.86
CA LYS A 12 5.32 3.01 3.49
C LYS A 12 4.09 3.06 2.59
N TYR A 13 3.15 3.95 2.86
CA TYR A 13 1.97 4.16 2.01
C TYR A 13 2.33 4.76 0.64
N ILE A 14 3.33 5.64 0.58
CA ILE A 14 3.86 6.14 -0.70
C ILE A 14 4.46 4.98 -1.51
N ALA A 15 5.30 4.15 -0.87
CA ALA A 15 5.91 3.00 -1.51
C ALA A 15 4.88 2.02 -2.08
N LEU A 16 3.83 1.70 -1.31
CA LEU A 16 2.73 0.85 -1.79
C LEU A 16 2.03 1.44 -3.01
N HIS A 17 1.69 2.73 -2.96
CA HIS A 17 1.00 3.41 -4.05
C HIS A 17 1.84 3.38 -5.35
N VAL A 18 3.13 3.69 -5.26
CA VAL A 18 4.05 3.65 -6.40
C VAL A 18 4.19 2.23 -6.95
N GLY A 19 4.36 1.24 -6.08
CA GLY A 19 4.48 -0.17 -6.48
C GLY A 19 3.23 -0.69 -7.21
N LEU A 20 2.04 -0.36 -6.72
CA LEU A 20 0.78 -0.72 -7.37
C LEU A 20 0.63 -0.02 -8.73
N PHE A 21 0.86 1.29 -8.78
CA PHE A 21 0.74 2.06 -10.02
C PHE A 21 1.70 1.55 -11.10
N TRP A 22 2.95 1.26 -10.71
CA TRP A 22 3.95 0.71 -11.63
C TRP A 22 3.54 -0.66 -12.15
N SER A 23 3.18 -1.60 -11.26
CA SER A 23 2.77 -2.96 -11.61
C SER A 23 1.59 -3.01 -12.58
N ILE A 24 0.69 -2.03 -12.46
CA ILE A 24 -0.42 -1.81 -13.39
C ILE A 24 0.06 -1.24 -14.73
N GLY A 25 0.92 -0.21 -14.69
CA GLY A 25 1.46 0.43 -15.89
C GLY A 25 2.28 -0.52 -16.77
N VAL A 26 2.96 -1.50 -16.16
CA VAL A 26 3.70 -2.55 -16.87
C VAL A 26 2.88 -3.80 -17.16
N PHE A 27 1.56 -3.76 -16.96
CA PHE A 27 0.60 -4.85 -17.23
C PHE A 27 0.90 -6.17 -16.49
N ILE A 28 1.59 -6.11 -15.34
CA ILE A 28 1.76 -7.26 -14.45
C ILE A 28 0.44 -7.59 -13.77
N ILE A 29 -0.30 -6.56 -13.31
CA ILE A 29 -1.64 -6.70 -12.72
C ILE A 29 -2.68 -6.41 -13.81
N LYS A 30 -3.54 -7.39 -14.09
CA LYS A 30 -4.65 -7.30 -15.05
C LYS A 30 -5.98 -7.19 -14.34
N ASN A 31 -7.01 -6.79 -15.06
CA ASN A 31 -8.36 -6.67 -14.51
C ASN A 31 -8.87 -8.04 -14.04
N GLY A 32 -9.50 -8.09 -12.86
CA GLY A 32 -9.97 -9.34 -12.25
C GLY A 32 -8.91 -10.10 -11.43
N ASP A 33 -7.66 -9.65 -11.42
CA ASP A 33 -6.60 -10.35 -10.70
C ASP A 33 -6.75 -10.25 -9.17
N THR A 34 -6.23 -11.27 -8.50
CA THR A 34 -6.01 -11.25 -7.06
C THR A 34 -4.58 -10.81 -6.77
N VAL A 35 -4.42 -9.67 -6.11
CA VAL A 35 -3.13 -9.06 -5.81
C VAL A 35 -2.81 -9.29 -4.33
N ARG A 36 -1.74 -10.05 -4.07
CA ARG A 36 -1.22 -10.27 -2.72
C ARG A 36 -0.22 -9.15 -2.40
N ILE A 37 -0.51 -8.38 -1.36
CA ILE A 37 0.30 -7.26 -0.90
C ILE A 37 0.95 -7.67 0.43
N LEU A 38 2.27 -7.73 0.42
CA LEU A 38 3.09 -8.09 1.59
C LEU A 38 3.51 -6.81 2.33
N LEU A 39 3.19 -6.72 3.62
CA LEU A 39 3.42 -5.54 4.44
C LEU A 39 4.10 -5.94 5.77
N ASP A 40 4.99 -5.10 6.28
CA ASP A 40 5.69 -5.31 7.55
C ASP A 40 5.13 -4.47 8.72
N SER A 41 4.07 -3.70 8.47
CA SER A 41 3.41 -2.84 9.45
C SER A 41 2.02 -3.36 9.78
N ASP A 42 1.83 -3.80 11.02
CA ASP A 42 0.53 -4.23 11.53
C ASP A 42 -0.51 -3.11 11.47
N GLU A 43 -0.10 -1.89 11.81
CA GLU A 43 -0.96 -0.70 11.75
C GLU A 43 -1.48 -0.47 10.33
N MET A 44 -0.61 -0.62 9.33
CA MET A 44 -0.97 -0.45 7.93
C MET A 44 -1.90 -1.56 7.43
N ILE A 45 -1.64 -2.81 7.81
CA ILE A 45 -2.50 -3.95 7.45
C ILE A 45 -3.90 -3.77 8.04
N ASN A 46 -3.97 -3.44 9.33
CA ASN A 46 -5.24 -3.21 10.02
C ASN A 46 -6.00 -2.05 9.38
N HIS A 47 -5.31 -0.95 9.06
CA HIS A 47 -5.95 0.20 8.43
C HIS A 47 -6.45 -0.09 7.01
N LEU A 48 -5.70 -0.83 6.19
CA LEU A 48 -6.10 -1.18 4.83
C LEU A 48 -7.18 -2.27 4.76
N SER A 49 -7.23 -3.14 5.77
CA SER A 49 -8.17 -4.28 5.83
C SER A 49 -9.48 -3.96 6.57
N SER A 50 -9.55 -2.83 7.27
CA SER A 50 -10.73 -2.40 8.03
C SER A 50 -11.32 -1.11 7.46
N ASP A 51 -12.55 -0.79 7.83
CA ASP A 51 -13.19 0.50 7.51
C ASP A 51 -12.81 1.60 8.52
N ILE A 52 -11.85 1.34 9.41
CA ILE A 52 -11.37 2.33 10.38
C ILE A 52 -10.66 3.45 9.62
N THR A 53 -11.02 4.69 9.95
CA THR A 53 -10.36 5.88 9.46
C THR A 53 -9.18 6.23 10.36
N SER A 54 -8.07 6.57 9.74
CA SER A 54 -6.97 7.25 10.43
C SER A 54 -7.24 8.76 10.50
N GLY A 55 -6.65 9.42 11.50
CA GLY A 55 -6.67 10.90 11.56
C GLY A 55 -5.75 11.57 10.55
N ASP A 56 -5.01 10.79 9.73
CA ASP A 56 -4.05 11.28 8.76
C ASP A 56 -4.68 11.29 7.35
N GLN A 57 -4.94 12.49 6.85
CA GLN A 57 -5.58 12.70 5.55
C GLN A 57 -4.80 12.05 4.38
N MET A 58 -3.47 11.93 4.47
CA MET A 58 -2.69 11.31 3.41
C MET A 58 -2.91 9.80 3.36
N LEU A 59 -3.03 9.15 4.51
CA LEU A 59 -3.31 7.72 4.62
C LEU A 59 -4.71 7.42 4.07
N GLU A 60 -5.70 8.24 4.44
CA GLU A 60 -7.08 8.11 3.93
C GLU A 60 -7.15 8.27 2.42
N HIS A 61 -6.52 9.30 1.85
CA HIS A 61 -6.49 9.50 0.41
C HIS A 61 -5.85 8.32 -0.33
N LYS A 62 -4.77 7.75 0.21
CA LYS A 62 -4.08 6.62 -0.41
C LYS A 62 -4.89 5.33 -0.30
N LYS A 63 -5.54 5.08 0.83
CA LYS A 63 -6.49 3.95 0.99
C LYS A 63 -7.66 4.09 0.03
N GLY A 64 -8.27 5.27 -0.05
CA GLY A 64 -9.34 5.58 -1.00
C GLY A 64 -8.94 5.31 -2.45
N PHE A 65 -7.72 5.70 -2.84
CA PHE A 65 -7.18 5.38 -4.16
C PHE A 65 -7.07 3.87 -4.41
N ILE A 66 -6.52 3.11 -3.45
CA ILE A 66 -6.39 1.65 -3.58
C ILE A 66 -7.76 1.00 -3.73
N ASN A 67 -8.74 1.42 -2.93
CA ASN A 67 -10.12 0.93 -3.00
C ASN A 67 -10.78 1.25 -4.35
N GLN A 68 -10.66 2.50 -4.81
CA GLN A 68 -11.17 2.92 -6.11
C GLN A 68 -10.55 2.09 -7.24
N LEU A 69 -9.24 1.86 -7.17
CA LEU A 69 -8.51 1.07 -8.14
C LEU A 69 -8.97 -0.40 -8.13
N GLY A 70 -9.21 -0.95 -6.95
CA GLY A 70 -9.80 -2.28 -6.76
C GLY A 70 -11.16 -2.39 -7.44
N THR A 71 -12.06 -1.44 -7.18
CA THR A 71 -13.39 -1.41 -7.77
C THR A 71 -13.36 -1.26 -9.29
N GLN A 72 -12.58 -0.30 -9.81
CA GLN A 72 -12.52 0.00 -11.25
C GLN A 72 -11.98 -1.17 -12.09
N ARG A 73 -11.06 -1.96 -11.53
CA ARG A 73 -10.39 -3.06 -12.22
C ARG A 73 -10.85 -4.43 -11.75
N ASN A 74 -11.85 -4.49 -10.87
CA ASN A 74 -12.33 -5.72 -10.22
C ASN A 74 -11.17 -6.51 -9.56
N LEU A 75 -10.23 -5.82 -8.92
CA LEU A 75 -9.09 -6.45 -8.26
C LEU A 75 -9.46 -6.87 -6.84
N LYS A 76 -8.97 -8.04 -6.45
CA LYS A 76 -9.07 -8.51 -5.07
C LYS A 76 -7.72 -8.32 -4.37
N PHE A 77 -7.65 -7.40 -3.42
CA PHE A 77 -6.45 -7.22 -2.60
C PHE A 77 -6.47 -8.18 -1.40
N ILE A 78 -5.35 -8.86 -1.18
CA ILE A 78 -5.10 -9.67 0.01
C ILE A 78 -3.87 -9.08 0.69
N TYR A 79 -4.04 -8.62 1.93
CA TYR A 79 -2.95 -8.07 2.73
C TYR A 79 -2.38 -9.15 3.65
N GLU A 80 -1.07 -9.38 3.58
CA GLU A 80 -0.37 -10.36 4.40
C GLU A 80 0.80 -9.72 5.12
N LYS A 81 1.01 -10.16 6.36
CA LYS A 81 2.15 -9.72 7.16
C LYS A 81 3.42 -10.47 6.75
N ILE A 82 4.50 -9.73 6.56
CA ILE A 82 5.85 -10.27 6.44
C ILE A 82 6.76 -9.69 7.52
N ASN A 83 7.87 -10.37 7.80
CA ASN A 83 8.87 -9.84 8.70
C ASN A 83 9.60 -8.67 8.01
N THR A 84 9.92 -7.60 8.75
CA THR A 84 10.70 -6.47 8.26
C THR A 84 12.06 -6.91 7.69
N ALA A 85 12.65 -7.96 8.24
CA ALA A 85 13.90 -8.55 7.74
C ALA A 85 13.77 -9.17 6.34
N ASP A 86 12.58 -9.68 6.01
CA ASP A 86 12.26 -10.28 4.71
C ASP A 86 11.69 -9.25 3.73
N ASN A 87 11.33 -8.06 4.21
CA ASN A 87 10.85 -6.98 3.37
C ASN A 87 12.00 -6.36 2.56
N SER A 88 12.01 -6.59 1.25
CA SER A 88 13.05 -6.02 0.36
C SER A 88 13.06 -4.48 0.35
N ALA A 89 11.94 -3.83 0.71
CA ALA A 89 11.85 -2.37 0.79
C ALA A 89 12.44 -1.79 2.07
N SER A 90 12.61 -2.58 3.14
CA SER A 90 13.17 -2.09 4.41
C SER A 90 14.64 -1.66 4.30
N LYS A 91 15.34 -2.12 3.25
CA LYS A 91 16.72 -1.69 2.93
C LYS A 91 16.80 -0.25 2.42
N PHE A 92 15.67 0.37 2.07
CA PHE A 92 15.58 1.67 1.41
C PHE A 92 14.73 2.69 2.19
N LEU A 93 14.25 2.32 3.37
CA LEU A 93 13.46 3.14 4.30
C LEU A 93 14.33 3.61 5.46
#